data_AF-A0A8F7KW35-F1
#
_entry.id   AF-A0A8F7KW35-F1
#
_cell.length_a   1.000
_cell.length_b   1.000
_cell.length_c   1.000
_cell.angle_alpha   90.00
_cell.angle_beta   90.00
_cell.angle_gamma   90.00
#
_symmetry.space_group_name_H-M   'P 1'
#
loop_
_entity.id
_entity.type
_entity.pdbx_description
1 polymer ?
#
loop_
_entity_poly.entity_id
_entity_poly.type
_entity_poly.pdbx_seq_one_letter_code
_entity_poly.pdbx_strand_id
1 'polypeptide(L)'
;MQETAGHTPCPTGFRQADTSLLVPEASATGTRSTPTACRVRADALRMLGCVRMATVRQVAQVITAEGSDGRSYVRRAMQQLKTQGLAETNGKSGRDRIWNLTPSGLKALSAGNELPPRPRAGTGARGIRAGFGPHGIAVTETILAYGGRHHLTGWQVEVNHAIKAIGLSFSTDAVLTLPTATSEVHLFEVDNGTMTRARLAQEVWDYERYAGHRVWEGARGTVGRSYDFWARHRYTRSRLFPTLYVVLTGLPEHLLQRRLEALARDVDGITIAVLATTLPRLKRGEPWYELAVDDPSRRRARYPEAFSR
;
A
#
# COMPACT_ATOMS: atom_id res chain seq x y z
N MET A 1 -48.18 -63.66 1.89
CA MET A 1 -47.57 -64.34 3.06
C MET A 1 -46.08 -64.02 3.06
N GLN A 2 -45.60 -63.38 4.14
CA GLN A 2 -44.24 -63.37 4.76
C GLN A 2 -43.02 -62.99 3.88
N GLU A 3 -42.30 -61.88 4.11
CA GLU A 3 -41.28 -61.58 5.17
C GLU A 3 -40.12 -62.61 5.21
N THR A 4 -38.86 -62.27 4.89
CA THR A 4 -37.81 -61.69 5.80
C THR A 4 -36.52 -61.44 4.97
N ALA A 5 -35.92 -60.24 4.94
CA ALA A 5 -34.83 -59.69 5.80
C ALA A 5 -33.39 -60.23 5.53
N GLY A 6 -32.43 -59.32 5.22
CA GLY A 6 -30.99 -59.63 5.29
C GLY A 6 -29.98 -58.72 4.58
N HIS A 7 -29.67 -57.56 5.19
CA HIS A 7 -28.37 -56.83 5.18
C HIS A 7 -27.83 -56.10 3.93
N THR A 8 -27.81 -54.77 4.04
CA THR A 8 -26.97 -53.84 3.25
C THR A 8 -26.10 -53.04 4.23
N PRO A 9 -24.79 -52.86 4.00
CA PRO A 9 -23.99 -51.92 4.77
C PRO A 9 -23.99 -50.52 4.13
N CYS A 10 -24.13 -49.52 4.99
CA CYS A 10 -24.00 -48.09 4.72
C CYS A 10 -22.52 -47.71 4.52
N PRO A 11 -22.23 -46.66 3.74
CA PRO A 11 -21.38 -45.60 4.31
C PRO A 11 -22.00 -44.21 4.19
N THR A 12 -22.03 -43.59 5.36
CA THR A 12 -22.17 -42.18 5.71
C THR A 12 -21.59 -41.14 4.74
N GLY A 13 -22.50 -40.36 4.15
CA GLY A 13 -22.60 -38.89 4.23
C GLY A 13 -21.34 -38.02 4.16
N PHE A 14 -21.23 -37.26 3.05
CA PHE A 14 -20.83 -35.85 3.09
C PHE A 14 -21.65 -35.10 2.03
N ARG A 15 -22.57 -34.22 2.47
CA ARG A 15 -23.28 -33.27 1.60
C ARG A 15 -22.27 -32.22 1.11
N GLN A 16 -21.95 -32.28 -0.17
CA GLN A 16 -21.24 -31.25 -0.90
C GLN A 16 -22.14 -30.01 -0.96
N ALA A 17 -21.86 -29.02 -0.11
CA ALA A 17 -22.50 -27.71 -0.22
C ALA A 17 -21.86 -26.97 -1.39
N ASP A 18 -22.69 -26.69 -2.39
CA ASP A 18 -22.38 -25.93 -3.59
C ASP A 18 -21.98 -24.50 -3.20
N THR A 19 -20.68 -24.19 -3.28
CA THR A 19 -20.10 -22.87 -2.92
C THR A 19 -20.10 -21.92 -4.13
N SER A 20 -21.17 -21.92 -4.90
CA SER A 20 -21.36 -20.98 -6.00
C SER A 20 -21.99 -19.69 -5.46
N LEU A 21 -21.17 -18.66 -5.25
CA LEU A 21 -21.64 -17.33 -4.84
C LEU A 21 -22.55 -16.74 -5.93
N LEU A 22 -23.81 -16.51 -5.57
CA LEU A 22 -24.80 -15.79 -6.37
C LEU A 22 -24.29 -14.38 -6.70
N VAL A 23 -24.31 -14.04 -7.98
CA VAL A 23 -24.18 -12.68 -8.49
C VAL A 23 -25.38 -11.87 -8.01
N PRO A 24 -25.22 -10.71 -7.33
CA PRO A 24 -26.36 -9.86 -7.05
C PRO A 24 -26.72 -9.08 -8.32
N GLU A 25 -27.85 -9.46 -8.93
CA GLU A 25 -28.57 -8.60 -9.86
C GLU A 25 -29.02 -7.31 -9.16
N ALA A 26 -29.07 -6.24 -9.97
CA ALA A 26 -29.35 -4.89 -9.56
C ALA A 26 -30.77 -4.68 -9.01
N SER A 27 -30.88 -3.62 -8.21
CA SER A 27 -32.12 -2.91 -7.83
C SER A 27 -32.86 -3.44 -6.61
N ALA A 28 -32.41 -2.99 -5.43
CA ALA A 28 -33.28 -2.73 -4.29
C ALA A 28 -32.77 -1.50 -3.54
N THR A 29 -33.62 -0.48 -3.43
CA THR A 29 -33.46 0.67 -2.53
C THR A 29 -33.41 0.17 -1.08
N GLY A 30 -32.21 -0.11 -0.59
CA GLY A 30 -31.95 -0.60 0.76
C GLY A 30 -31.61 0.53 1.72
N THR A 31 -32.37 0.63 2.80
CA THR A 31 -32.10 1.47 3.97
C THR A 31 -30.67 1.23 4.48
N ARG A 32 -29.81 2.26 4.46
CA ARG A 32 -28.40 2.16 4.88
C ARG A 32 -28.34 1.76 6.37
N SER A 33 -27.97 0.52 6.65
CA SER A 33 -27.81 0.00 8.01
C SER A 33 -26.52 0.52 8.65
N THR A 34 -26.63 1.06 9.86
CA THR A 34 -25.49 1.53 10.66
C THR A 34 -24.56 0.36 10.99
N PRO A 35 -23.24 0.46 10.76
CA PRO A 35 -22.30 -0.61 11.11
C PRO A 35 -22.33 -0.91 12.62
N THR A 36 -22.30 -2.19 13.00
CA THR A 36 -22.23 -2.58 14.42
C THR A 36 -20.91 -2.13 15.06
N ALA A 37 -20.93 -1.83 16.36
CA ALA A 37 -19.75 -1.36 17.07
C ALA A 37 -18.55 -2.32 17.00
N CYS A 38 -18.81 -3.64 16.98
CA CYS A 38 -17.77 -4.65 16.83
C CYS A 38 -17.08 -4.56 15.45
N ARG A 39 -17.88 -4.41 14.39
CA ARG A 39 -17.38 -4.27 13.00
C ARG A 39 -16.54 -3.00 12.84
N VAL A 40 -17.00 -1.86 13.38
CA VAL A 40 -16.24 -0.60 13.36
C VAL A 40 -14.87 -0.75 14.03
N ARG A 41 -14.77 -1.47 15.15
CA ARG A 41 -13.47 -1.71 15.81
C ARG A 41 -12.55 -2.57 14.95
N ALA A 42 -13.07 -3.66 14.37
CA ALA A 42 -12.29 -4.53 13.52
C ALA A 42 -11.78 -3.78 12.27
N ASP A 43 -12.63 -2.99 11.63
CA ASP A 43 -12.25 -2.17 10.47
C ASP A 43 -11.21 -1.10 10.84
N ALA A 44 -11.33 -0.47 12.01
CA ALA A 44 -10.33 0.48 12.50
C ALA A 44 -8.98 -0.17 12.77
N LEU A 45 -8.98 -1.37 13.37
CA LEU A 45 -7.77 -2.16 13.62
C LEU A 45 -7.08 -2.53 12.30
N ARG A 46 -7.85 -3.05 11.33
CA ARG A 46 -7.37 -3.39 9.98
C ARG A 46 -6.76 -2.20 9.28
N MET A 47 -7.46 -1.06 9.29
CA MET A 47 -6.97 0.15 8.64
C MET A 47 -5.64 0.63 9.25
N LEU A 48 -5.55 0.74 10.57
CA LEU A 48 -4.30 1.17 11.22
C LEU A 48 -3.15 0.18 10.95
N GLY A 49 -3.46 -1.10 10.76
CA GLY A 49 -2.50 -2.07 10.28
C GLY A 49 -1.92 -1.68 8.93
N CYS A 50 -2.76 -1.27 7.97
CA CYS A 50 -2.37 -0.90 6.60
C CYS A 50 -1.56 0.39 6.51
N VAL A 51 -1.95 1.44 7.24
CA VAL A 51 -1.38 2.79 7.03
C VAL A 51 -0.44 3.26 8.14
N ARG A 52 -0.22 2.42 9.16
CA ARG A 52 0.64 2.64 10.34
C ARG A 52 0.24 3.78 11.28
N MET A 53 -0.27 4.90 10.75
CA MET A 53 -0.83 6.00 11.52
C MET A 53 -1.98 6.71 10.81
N ALA A 54 -3.01 7.09 11.56
CA ALA A 54 -4.17 7.80 11.01
C ALA A 54 -4.83 8.72 12.04
N THR A 55 -5.60 9.70 11.56
CA THR A 55 -6.54 10.46 12.37
C THR A 55 -7.90 9.77 12.42
N VAL A 56 -8.76 10.12 13.40
CA VAL A 56 -10.15 9.64 13.44
C VAL A 56 -10.92 10.02 12.17
N ARG A 57 -10.62 11.19 11.58
CA ARG A 57 -11.24 11.62 10.32
C ARG A 57 -10.90 10.65 9.19
N GLN A 58 -9.63 10.30 9.04
CA GLN A 58 -9.18 9.33 8.03
C GLN A 58 -9.80 7.96 8.27
N VAL A 59 -9.86 7.50 9.52
CA VAL A 59 -10.51 6.23 9.86
C VAL A 59 -12.01 6.25 9.53
N ALA A 60 -12.68 7.37 9.77
CA ALA A 60 -14.07 7.52 9.38
C ALA A 60 -14.27 7.49 7.84
N GLN A 61 -13.37 8.07 7.04
CA GLN A 61 -13.49 8.02 5.58
C GLN A 61 -13.52 6.58 5.03
N VAL A 62 -12.90 5.64 5.75
CA VAL A 62 -12.88 4.21 5.37
C VAL A 62 -14.12 3.47 5.83
N ILE A 63 -14.45 3.63 7.12
CA ILE A 63 -15.46 2.80 7.79
C ILE A 63 -16.89 3.25 7.46
N THR A 64 -17.04 4.53 7.13
CA THR A 64 -18.34 5.19 7.04
C THR A 64 -18.69 5.40 5.58
N ALA A 65 -19.97 5.25 5.23
CA ALA A 65 -20.42 5.54 3.87
C ALA A 65 -20.10 7.01 3.54
N GLU A 66 -19.67 7.27 2.31
CA GLU A 66 -19.38 8.63 1.83
C GLU A 66 -20.56 9.57 2.15
N GLY A 67 -20.26 10.68 2.82
CA GLY A 67 -21.25 11.68 3.25
C GLY A 67 -21.86 11.48 4.64
N SER A 68 -21.51 10.44 5.40
CA SER A 68 -21.98 10.26 6.79
C SER A 68 -20.99 10.80 7.83
N ASP A 69 -21.46 11.56 8.84
CA ASP A 69 -20.61 12.01 9.94
C ASP A 69 -20.39 10.90 10.98
N GLY A 70 -19.61 9.90 10.61
CA GLY A 70 -19.34 8.77 11.48
C GLY A 70 -18.20 8.94 12.48
N ARG A 71 -17.69 10.17 12.62
CA ARG A 71 -16.53 10.46 13.48
C ARG A 71 -16.79 10.11 14.94
N SER A 72 -18.03 10.24 15.43
CA SER A 72 -18.37 9.97 16.83
C SER A 72 -18.29 8.50 17.21
N TYR A 73 -18.81 7.57 16.40
CA TYR A 73 -18.69 6.14 16.71
C TYR A 73 -17.28 5.61 16.42
N VAL A 74 -16.59 6.11 15.40
CA VAL A 74 -15.18 5.78 15.18
C VAL A 74 -14.34 6.26 16.36
N ARG A 75 -14.56 7.47 16.87
CA ARG A 75 -13.87 7.95 18.09
C ARG A 75 -14.08 7.01 19.27
N ARG A 76 -15.32 6.53 19.50
CA ARG A 76 -15.61 5.56 20.57
C ARG A 76 -14.88 4.23 20.35
N ALA A 77 -14.88 3.71 19.12
CA ALA A 77 -14.15 2.48 18.76
C ALA A 77 -12.64 2.62 19.02
N MET A 78 -12.05 3.75 18.60
CA MET A 78 -10.62 4.03 18.82
C MET A 78 -10.28 4.14 20.31
N GLN A 79 -11.15 4.77 21.13
CA GLN A 79 -10.94 4.79 22.57
C GLN A 79 -11.02 3.39 23.19
N GLN A 80 -11.95 2.54 22.75
CA GLN A 80 -12.03 1.16 23.23
C GLN A 80 -10.77 0.36 22.86
N LEU A 81 -10.26 0.49 21.63
CA LEU A 81 -8.99 -0.12 21.24
C LEU A 81 -7.83 0.36 22.11
N LYS A 82 -7.85 1.62 22.55
CA LYS A 82 -6.87 2.16 23.51
C LYS A 82 -7.03 1.57 24.91
N THR A 83 -8.25 1.47 25.43
CA THR A 83 -8.52 0.83 26.72
C THR A 83 -8.08 -0.64 26.72
N GLN A 84 -8.20 -1.32 25.58
CA GLN A 84 -7.73 -2.70 25.39
C GLN A 84 -6.21 -2.80 25.14
N GLY A 85 -5.48 -1.68 25.10
CA GLY A 85 -4.04 -1.65 24.83
C GLY A 85 -3.66 -2.04 23.40
N LEU A 86 -4.59 -2.03 22.44
CA LEU A 86 -4.38 -2.39 21.03
C LEU A 86 -3.98 -1.18 20.16
N ALA A 87 -4.43 0.01 20.54
CA ALA A 87 -4.09 1.25 19.86
C ALA A 87 -3.68 2.33 20.86
N GLU A 88 -2.96 3.34 20.39
CA GLU A 88 -2.49 4.45 21.22
C GLU A 88 -2.44 5.74 20.41
N THR A 89 -2.18 6.85 21.11
CA THR A 89 -2.02 8.17 20.52
C THR A 89 -0.68 8.76 20.91
N ASN A 90 0.22 8.96 19.95
CA ASN A 90 1.59 9.44 20.21
C ASN A 90 1.86 10.87 19.74
N GLY A 91 0.86 11.57 19.20
CA GLY A 91 1.03 12.92 18.67
C GLY A 91 -0.26 13.54 18.16
N LYS A 92 -0.13 14.69 17.52
CA LYS A 92 -1.23 15.42 16.89
C LYS A 92 -0.82 15.91 15.50
N SER A 93 -1.80 15.99 14.61
CA SER A 93 -1.70 16.69 13.33
C SER A 93 -2.75 17.81 13.35
N GLY A 94 -2.29 19.06 13.46
CA GLY A 94 -3.17 20.18 13.80
C GLY A 94 -3.92 19.94 15.11
N ARG A 95 -5.26 19.87 15.05
CA ARG A 95 -6.12 19.60 16.21
C ARG A 95 -6.40 18.10 16.43
N ASP A 96 -6.12 17.26 15.44
CA ASP A 96 -6.48 15.84 15.47
C ASP A 96 -5.38 15.00 16.13
N ARG A 97 -5.78 14.03 16.95
CA ARG A 97 -4.85 13.03 17.50
C ARG A 97 -4.42 12.06 16.40
N ILE A 98 -3.14 11.74 16.37
CA ILE A 98 -2.58 10.68 15.54
C ILE A 98 -2.66 9.36 16.30
N TRP A 99 -3.28 8.36 15.69
CA TRP A 99 -3.46 7.03 16.23
C TRP A 99 -2.57 6.03 15.52
N ASN A 100 -2.03 5.06 16.26
CA ASN A 100 -1.28 3.92 15.72
C ASN A 100 -1.56 2.66 16.54
N LEU A 101 -1.26 1.49 15.97
CA LEU A 101 -1.30 0.23 16.72
C LEU A 101 -0.12 0.15 17.71
N THR A 102 -0.39 -0.48 18.84
CA THR A 102 0.64 -0.96 19.78
C THR A 102 1.22 -2.31 19.28
N PRO A 103 2.31 -2.83 19.87
CA PRO A 103 2.77 -4.18 19.57
C PRO A 103 1.68 -5.25 19.78
N SER A 104 0.86 -5.10 20.83
CA SER A 104 -0.28 -5.98 21.09
C SER A 104 -1.37 -5.88 20.02
N GLY A 105 -1.65 -4.68 19.52
CA GLY A 105 -2.57 -4.46 18.40
C GLY A 105 -2.10 -5.14 17.11
N LEU A 106 -0.81 -5.02 16.78
CA LEU A 106 -0.21 -5.71 15.65
C LEU A 106 -0.28 -7.23 15.81
N LYS A 107 0.01 -7.75 17.01
CA LYS A 107 -0.10 -9.18 17.31
C LYS A 107 -1.54 -9.69 17.16
N ALA A 108 -2.52 -8.94 17.66
CA ALA A 108 -3.94 -9.27 17.54
C ALA A 108 -4.39 -9.33 16.06
N LEU A 109 -3.93 -8.38 15.26
CA LEU A 109 -4.23 -8.33 13.82
C LEU A 109 -3.61 -9.52 13.06
N SER A 110 -2.36 -9.86 13.36
CA SER A 110 -1.69 -11.02 12.76
C SER A 110 -2.34 -12.35 13.17
N ALA A 111 -2.77 -12.49 14.43
CA ALA A 111 -3.42 -13.70 14.92
C ALA A 111 -4.79 -13.95 14.25
N GLY A 112 -5.50 -12.88 13.88
CA GLY A 112 -6.77 -12.99 13.15
C GLY A 112 -6.63 -13.37 11.68
N ASN A 113 -5.41 -13.46 11.14
CA ASN A 113 -5.11 -13.67 9.71
C ASN A 113 -5.86 -12.69 8.78
N GLU A 114 -6.16 -11.49 9.29
CA GLU A 114 -7.01 -10.52 8.58
C GLU A 114 -6.25 -9.72 7.51
N LEU A 115 -4.91 -9.77 7.54
CA LEU A 115 -4.03 -9.12 6.58
C LEU A 115 -2.89 -10.06 6.16
N PRO A 116 -2.35 -9.91 4.94
CA PRO A 116 -1.15 -10.64 4.52
C PRO A 116 -0.01 -10.47 5.54
N PRO A 117 0.83 -11.50 5.78
CA PRO A 117 1.95 -11.39 6.70
C PRO A 117 2.84 -10.17 6.40
N ARG A 118 3.07 -9.33 7.40
CA ARG A 118 3.90 -8.12 7.29
C ARG A 118 5.17 -8.26 8.14
N PRO A 119 6.19 -8.97 7.65
CA PRO A 119 7.45 -9.11 8.38
C PRO A 119 8.03 -7.72 8.62
N ARG A 120 8.24 -7.37 9.90
CA ARG A 120 8.75 -6.06 10.38
C ARG A 120 7.76 -4.89 10.36
N ALA A 121 6.44 -5.13 10.39
CA ALA A 121 5.50 -4.05 10.70
C ALA A 121 5.85 -3.40 12.05
N GLY A 122 6.45 -2.21 12.02
CA GLY A 122 6.77 -1.45 13.22
C GLY A 122 5.56 -0.66 13.70
N THR A 123 5.61 -0.18 14.94
CA THR A 123 4.59 0.72 15.45
C THR A 123 4.79 2.14 14.90
N GLY A 124 3.69 2.88 14.69
CA GLY A 124 3.75 4.30 14.31
C GLY A 124 4.39 5.19 15.38
N ALA A 125 4.44 4.72 16.64
CA ALA A 125 4.94 5.46 17.79
C ALA A 125 6.35 6.03 17.61
N ARG A 126 7.29 5.23 17.08
CA ARG A 126 8.67 5.66 16.87
C ARG A 126 8.77 6.77 15.82
N GLY A 127 8.07 6.61 14.70
CA GLY A 127 8.04 7.61 13.62
C GLY A 127 7.43 8.93 14.11
N ILE A 128 6.35 8.87 14.88
CA ILE A 128 5.71 10.06 15.44
C ILE A 128 6.64 10.80 16.40
N ARG A 129 7.34 10.09 17.30
CA ARG A 129 8.33 10.70 18.21
C ARG A 129 9.52 11.32 17.48
N ALA A 130 9.90 10.76 16.33
CA ALA A 130 10.94 11.29 15.47
C ALA A 130 10.45 12.43 14.54
N GLY A 131 9.21 12.91 14.68
CA GLY A 131 8.68 14.03 13.92
C GLY A 131 8.04 13.67 12.57
N PHE A 132 7.97 12.39 12.20
CA PHE A 132 7.37 11.94 10.94
C PHE A 132 5.84 11.87 10.96
N GLY A 133 5.19 12.30 12.04
CA GLY A 133 3.73 12.29 12.17
C GLY A 133 3.00 12.98 11.00
N PRO A 134 3.34 14.24 10.64
CA PRO A 134 2.69 14.92 9.51
C PRO A 134 2.88 14.20 8.17
N HIS A 135 4.07 13.67 7.92
CA HIS A 135 4.37 12.91 6.70
C HIS A 135 3.56 11.60 6.65
N GLY A 136 3.55 10.80 7.72
CA GLY A 136 2.75 9.57 7.76
C GLY A 136 1.24 9.81 7.62
N ILE A 137 0.73 10.93 8.14
CA ILE A 137 -0.67 11.34 7.88
C ILE A 137 -0.89 11.67 6.40
N ALA A 138 0.07 12.30 5.72
CA ALA A 138 0.00 12.58 4.29
C ALA A 138 0.05 11.32 3.43
N VAL A 139 0.86 10.32 3.81
CA VAL A 139 0.84 8.99 3.18
C VAL A 139 -0.54 8.36 3.31
N THR A 140 -1.15 8.39 4.51
CA THR A 140 -2.52 7.90 4.72
C THR A 140 -3.55 8.66 3.88
N GLU A 141 -3.46 9.99 3.76
CA GLU A 141 -4.36 10.75 2.86
C GLU A 141 -4.20 10.32 1.40
N THR A 142 -2.98 10.06 0.95
CA THR A 142 -2.69 9.62 -0.42
C THR A 142 -3.32 8.25 -0.69
N ILE A 143 -3.15 7.31 0.23
CA ILE A 143 -3.75 5.97 0.16
C ILE A 143 -5.28 6.06 0.02
N LEU A 144 -5.92 6.92 0.82
CA LEU A 144 -7.37 7.10 0.80
C LEU A 144 -7.85 7.80 -0.47
N ALA A 145 -7.11 8.78 -0.96
CA ALA A 145 -7.47 9.51 -2.17
C ALA A 145 -7.31 8.66 -3.44
N TYR A 146 -6.30 7.77 -3.49
CA TYR A 146 -6.05 6.92 -4.66
C TYR A 146 -6.86 5.62 -4.64
N GLY A 147 -6.75 4.84 -3.56
CA GLY A 147 -7.32 3.48 -3.51
C GLY A 147 -8.72 3.41 -2.92
N GLY A 148 -9.19 4.50 -2.31
CA GLY A 148 -10.42 4.53 -1.53
C GLY A 148 -10.47 3.42 -0.47
N ARG A 149 -11.70 3.00 -0.13
CA ARG A 149 -11.92 1.89 0.80
C ARG A 149 -11.67 0.50 0.19
N HIS A 150 -11.69 0.39 -1.14
CA HIS A 150 -11.79 -0.89 -1.84
C HIS A 150 -10.46 -1.66 -1.92
N HIS A 151 -9.33 -0.96 -1.82
CA HIS A 151 -8.00 -1.56 -1.97
C HIS A 151 -7.15 -1.52 -0.70
N LEU A 152 -7.75 -1.22 0.46
CA LEU A 152 -7.04 -1.01 1.73
C LEU A 152 -6.09 -2.13 2.13
N THR A 153 -6.46 -3.39 1.91
CA THR A 153 -5.66 -4.56 2.26
C THR A 153 -4.49 -4.80 1.31
N GLY A 154 -4.53 -4.22 0.10
CA GLY A 154 -3.45 -4.27 -0.89
C GLY A 154 -2.29 -3.33 -0.59
N TRP A 155 -2.46 -2.40 0.37
CA TRP A 155 -1.43 -1.43 0.74
C TRP A 155 -0.43 -1.98 1.77
N GLN A 156 0.82 -1.60 1.57
CA GLN A 156 1.93 -1.74 2.53
C GLN A 156 2.66 -0.40 2.59
N VAL A 157 3.05 0.04 3.79
CA VAL A 157 3.80 1.29 3.98
C VAL A 157 5.24 1.01 4.41
N GLU A 158 6.15 1.95 4.11
CA GLU A 158 7.58 1.88 4.44
C GLU A 158 8.25 0.59 3.91
N VAL A 159 8.08 0.30 2.63
CA VAL A 159 8.61 -0.92 2.01
C VAL A 159 10.07 -0.71 1.61
N ASN A 160 10.97 -1.49 2.20
CA ASN A 160 12.40 -1.41 1.88
C ASN A 160 12.72 -2.05 0.51
N HIS A 161 13.50 -1.33 -0.28
CA HIS A 161 14.14 -1.77 -1.51
C HIS A 161 15.65 -1.69 -1.34
N ALA A 162 16.30 -2.85 -1.27
CA ALA A 162 17.75 -2.92 -1.09
C ALA A 162 18.41 -3.90 -2.05
N ILE A 163 19.56 -3.49 -2.58
CA ILE A 163 20.46 -4.28 -3.40
C ILE A 163 21.84 -4.18 -2.76
N LYS A 164 22.16 -5.13 -1.88
CA LYS A 164 23.41 -5.14 -1.10
C LYS A 164 24.66 -5.06 -1.97
N ALA A 165 24.65 -5.74 -3.12
CA ALA A 165 25.79 -5.83 -4.03
C ALA A 165 26.26 -4.46 -4.56
N ILE A 166 25.37 -3.48 -4.67
CA ILE A 166 25.69 -2.13 -5.18
C ILE A 166 25.52 -1.04 -4.10
N GLY A 167 25.30 -1.44 -2.84
CA GLY A 167 25.06 -0.52 -1.73
C GLY A 167 23.79 0.33 -1.83
N LEU A 168 22.83 -0.05 -2.70
CA LEU A 168 21.57 0.69 -2.86
C LEU A 168 20.57 0.24 -1.80
N SER A 169 20.01 1.18 -1.05
CA SER A 169 18.94 0.92 -0.09
C SER A 169 18.09 2.17 0.12
N PHE A 170 16.79 2.04 -0.11
CA PHE A 170 15.78 3.07 0.20
C PHE A 170 14.49 2.41 0.67
N SER A 171 13.52 3.20 1.11
CA SER A 171 12.19 2.72 1.51
C SER A 171 11.14 3.51 0.76
N THR A 172 10.28 2.82 0.01
CA THR A 172 9.08 3.40 -0.59
C THR A 172 8.05 3.71 0.49
N ASP A 173 7.48 4.91 0.48
CA ASP A 173 6.47 5.34 1.45
C ASP A 173 5.25 4.41 1.46
N ALA A 174 4.73 4.06 0.27
CA ALA A 174 3.65 3.10 0.14
C ALA A 174 3.72 2.26 -1.14
N VAL A 175 3.31 1.00 -1.05
CA VAL A 175 3.20 0.07 -2.17
C VAL A 175 1.80 -0.51 -2.20
N LEU A 176 1.14 -0.37 -3.33
CA LEU A 176 -0.16 -0.99 -3.58
C LEU A 176 0.03 -2.21 -4.47
N THR A 177 -0.46 -3.36 -4.02
CA THR A 177 -0.62 -4.56 -4.87
C THR A 177 -2.10 -4.69 -5.24
N LEU A 178 -2.40 -4.59 -6.52
CA LEU A 178 -3.75 -4.76 -7.04
C LEU A 178 -4.06 -6.25 -7.22
N PRO A 179 -5.31 -6.70 -6.94
CA PRO A 179 -5.72 -8.08 -7.11
C PRO A 179 -6.03 -8.39 -8.60
N THR A 180 -5.12 -8.07 -9.50
CA THR A 180 -5.22 -8.40 -10.94
C THR A 180 -4.52 -9.73 -11.22
N ALA A 181 -4.79 -10.32 -12.39
CA ALA A 181 -4.14 -11.57 -12.83
C ALA A 181 -2.60 -11.46 -12.88
N THR A 182 -2.08 -10.26 -13.14
CA THR A 182 -0.64 -9.95 -13.15
C THR A 182 -0.11 -9.47 -11.79
N SER A 183 -0.98 -9.35 -10.77
CA SER A 183 -0.67 -8.73 -9.48
C SER A 183 0.06 -7.39 -9.68
N GLU A 184 -0.57 -6.49 -10.43
CA GLU A 184 -0.01 -5.17 -10.74
C GLU A 184 0.38 -4.44 -9.45
N VAL A 185 1.57 -3.83 -9.47
CA VAL A 185 2.11 -3.12 -8.32
C VAL A 185 2.31 -1.66 -8.68
N HIS A 186 1.93 -0.77 -7.77
CA HIS A 186 2.19 0.66 -7.84
C HIS A 186 3.04 1.08 -6.64
N LEU A 187 4.06 1.91 -6.89
CA LEU A 187 4.95 2.46 -5.86
C LEU A 187 4.56 3.91 -5.64
N PHE A 188 4.53 4.37 -4.39
CA PHE A 188 4.15 5.73 -4.04
C PHE A 188 5.23 6.37 -3.19
N GLU A 189 5.63 7.58 -3.58
CA GLU A 189 6.43 8.49 -2.76
C GLU A 189 5.66 9.77 -2.47
N VAL A 190 5.69 10.21 -1.21
CA VAL A 190 4.91 11.33 -0.72
C VAL A 190 5.83 12.41 -0.17
N ASP A 191 6.06 13.44 -0.97
CA ASP A 191 6.83 14.60 -0.53
C ASP A 191 5.92 15.60 0.18
N ASN A 192 6.10 15.78 1.48
CA ASN A 192 5.35 16.76 2.27
C ASN A 192 5.97 18.17 2.25
N GLY A 193 6.86 18.45 1.28
CA GLY A 193 7.50 19.74 1.10
C GLY A 193 8.66 20.05 2.05
N THR A 194 9.07 19.11 2.91
CA THR A 194 10.24 19.32 3.81
C THR A 194 11.56 18.89 3.17
N MET A 195 11.51 18.04 2.16
CA MET A 195 12.70 17.54 1.47
C MET A 195 13.24 18.55 0.45
N THR A 196 14.55 18.56 0.24
CA THR A 196 15.14 19.38 -0.82
C THR A 196 14.77 18.84 -2.20
N ARG A 197 14.74 19.72 -3.21
CA ARG A 197 14.43 19.32 -4.59
C ARG A 197 15.40 18.26 -5.13
N ALA A 198 16.69 18.46 -4.88
CA ALA A 198 17.73 17.52 -5.30
C ALA A 198 17.57 16.15 -4.66
N ARG A 199 17.16 16.09 -3.38
CA ARG A 199 16.90 14.83 -2.68
C ARG A 199 15.68 14.11 -3.26
N LEU A 200 14.59 14.83 -3.56
CA LEU A 200 13.42 14.24 -4.22
C LEU A 200 13.76 13.65 -5.60
N ALA A 201 14.51 14.40 -6.41
CA ALA A 201 14.96 13.91 -7.71
C ALA A 201 15.88 12.68 -7.54
N GLN A 202 16.79 12.70 -6.55
CA GLN A 202 17.66 11.56 -6.26
C GLN A 202 16.87 10.30 -5.90
N GLU A 203 15.80 10.42 -5.10
CA GLU A 203 14.94 9.27 -4.78
C GLU A 203 14.32 8.67 -6.04
N VAL A 204 13.80 9.51 -6.94
CA VAL A 204 13.27 9.07 -8.25
C VAL A 204 14.35 8.38 -9.09
N TRP A 205 15.58 8.90 -9.10
CA TRP A 205 16.73 8.27 -9.76
C TRP A 205 17.18 6.95 -9.09
N ASP A 206 17.02 6.80 -7.77
CA ASP A 206 17.31 5.57 -7.05
C ASP A 206 16.35 4.44 -7.44
N TYR A 207 15.08 4.74 -7.74
CA TYR A 207 14.15 3.79 -8.34
C TYR A 207 14.62 3.30 -9.71
N GLU A 208 15.10 4.21 -10.57
CA GLU A 208 15.64 3.81 -11.86
C GLU A 208 16.87 2.91 -11.69
N ARG A 209 17.79 3.28 -10.80
CA ARG A 209 18.97 2.48 -10.49
C ARG A 209 18.60 1.10 -9.96
N TYR A 210 17.55 1.00 -9.15
CA TYR A 210 16.99 -0.27 -8.69
C TYR A 210 16.37 -1.08 -9.84
N ALA A 211 15.58 -0.43 -10.70
CA ALA A 211 14.93 -1.05 -11.85
C ALA A 211 15.93 -1.56 -12.90
N GLY A 212 17.06 -0.87 -13.06
CA GLY A 212 18.13 -1.20 -13.99
C GLY A 212 19.11 -2.25 -13.48
N HIS A 213 19.07 -2.61 -12.19
CA HIS A 213 19.97 -3.62 -11.67
C HIS A 213 19.59 -5.02 -12.17
N ARG A 214 20.58 -5.74 -12.70
CA ARG A 214 20.42 -7.08 -13.26
C ARG A 214 21.31 -8.08 -12.52
N VAL A 215 20.81 -9.29 -12.39
CA VAL A 215 21.50 -10.43 -11.79
C VAL A 215 21.77 -11.47 -12.87
N TRP A 216 22.97 -12.03 -12.86
CA TRP A 216 23.33 -13.15 -13.72
C TRP A 216 23.11 -14.46 -12.97
N GLU A 217 22.42 -15.41 -13.62
CA GLU A 217 22.23 -16.77 -13.14
C GLU A 217 22.85 -17.76 -14.13
N GLY A 218 23.82 -18.55 -13.68
CA GLY A 218 24.51 -19.58 -14.45
C GLY A 218 25.64 -20.23 -13.65
N ALA A 219 26.18 -21.36 -14.14
CA ALA A 219 27.38 -21.95 -13.57
C ALA A 219 28.62 -21.27 -14.18
N ARG A 220 29.70 -21.13 -13.42
CA ARG A 220 30.94 -20.52 -13.93
C ARG A 220 31.39 -21.27 -15.20
N GLY A 221 31.52 -20.54 -16.31
CA GLY A 221 31.89 -21.13 -17.61
C GLY A 221 30.72 -21.61 -18.48
N THR A 222 29.45 -21.40 -18.08
CA THR A 222 28.28 -21.69 -18.92
C THR A 222 27.65 -20.43 -19.50
N VAL A 223 26.84 -20.60 -20.56
CA VAL A 223 25.96 -19.54 -21.08
C VAL A 223 24.84 -19.30 -20.07
N GLY A 224 25.07 -18.43 -19.09
CA GLY A 224 24.04 -18.00 -18.14
C GLY A 224 23.05 -17.01 -18.73
N ARG A 225 22.05 -16.60 -17.94
CA ARG A 225 21.07 -15.60 -18.32
C ARG A 225 21.01 -14.47 -17.29
N SER A 226 20.83 -13.25 -17.78
CA SER A 226 20.73 -12.06 -16.96
C SER A 226 19.27 -11.61 -16.82
N TYR A 227 18.79 -11.50 -15.59
CA TYR A 227 17.43 -11.12 -15.25
C TYR A 227 17.40 -9.78 -14.52
N ASP A 228 16.31 -9.04 -14.66
CA ASP A 228 16.10 -7.84 -13.84
C ASP A 228 15.89 -8.26 -12.38
N PHE A 229 16.66 -7.66 -11.46
CA PHE A 229 16.68 -8.06 -10.05
C PHE A 229 15.29 -7.99 -9.41
N TRP A 230 14.57 -6.90 -9.67
CA TRP A 230 13.24 -6.66 -9.13
C TRP A 230 12.23 -7.71 -9.63
N ALA A 231 12.30 -8.10 -10.91
CA ALA A 231 11.39 -9.08 -11.49
C ALA A 231 11.66 -10.46 -10.90
N ARG A 232 12.93 -10.76 -10.63
CA ARG A 232 13.32 -12.06 -10.08
C ARG A 232 13.01 -12.21 -8.58
N HIS A 233 13.13 -11.14 -7.80
CA HIS A 233 13.14 -11.22 -6.33
C HIS A 233 12.02 -10.47 -5.62
N ARG A 234 11.44 -9.44 -6.23
CA ARG A 234 10.52 -8.51 -5.53
C ARG A 234 9.11 -8.49 -6.09
N TYR A 235 8.98 -8.43 -7.41
CA TYR A 235 7.71 -8.28 -8.14
C TYR A 235 7.60 -9.36 -9.21
N THR A 236 7.61 -10.62 -8.79
CA THR A 236 7.74 -11.81 -9.65
C THR A 236 6.59 -12.05 -10.63
N ARG A 237 5.48 -11.34 -10.46
CA ARG A 237 4.32 -11.41 -11.36
C ARG A 237 4.18 -10.18 -12.26
N SER A 238 4.91 -9.12 -11.96
CA SER A 238 4.85 -7.89 -12.76
C SER A 238 5.62 -8.07 -14.06
N ARG A 239 5.01 -7.65 -15.18
CA ARG A 239 5.62 -7.70 -16.51
C ARG A 239 6.59 -6.55 -16.76
N LEU A 240 6.27 -5.38 -16.20
CA LEU A 240 7.06 -4.16 -16.28
C LEU A 240 7.50 -3.75 -14.88
N PHE A 241 8.49 -2.86 -14.80
CA PHE A 241 8.83 -2.28 -13.52
C PHE A 241 7.60 -1.50 -12.99
N PRO A 242 7.21 -1.68 -11.72
CA PRO A 242 6.07 -0.96 -11.14
C PRO A 242 6.15 0.55 -11.35
N THR A 243 5.05 1.16 -11.81
CA THR A 243 4.95 2.61 -11.99
C THR A 243 5.18 3.32 -10.66
N LEU A 244 6.02 4.36 -10.69
CA LEU A 244 6.26 5.25 -9.56
C LEU A 244 5.28 6.41 -9.59
N TYR A 245 4.51 6.56 -8.52
CA TYR A 245 3.57 7.65 -8.28
C TYR A 245 4.16 8.62 -7.26
N VAL A 246 4.42 9.86 -7.66
CA VAL A 246 4.92 10.91 -6.77
C VAL A 246 3.80 11.85 -6.39
N VAL A 247 3.56 12.04 -5.09
CA VAL A 247 2.49 12.90 -4.58
C VAL A 247 3.09 14.03 -3.75
N LEU A 248 2.95 15.26 -4.24
CA LEU A 248 3.43 16.46 -3.58
C LEU A 248 2.36 17.05 -2.65
N THR A 249 2.74 17.44 -1.44
CA THR A 249 1.83 18.00 -0.43
C THR A 249 2.57 18.88 0.58
N GLY A 250 1.85 19.39 1.58
CA GLY A 250 2.41 20.17 2.68
C GLY A 250 2.73 21.64 2.37
N LEU A 251 2.59 22.08 1.12
CA LEU A 251 2.77 23.47 0.70
C LEU A 251 1.48 24.04 0.08
N PRO A 252 1.34 25.38 -0.01
CA PRO A 252 0.33 26.03 -0.85
C PRO A 252 0.36 25.50 -2.28
N GLU A 253 -0.82 25.40 -2.92
CA GLU A 253 -0.99 24.72 -4.21
C GLU A 253 -0.11 25.31 -5.33
N HIS A 254 0.07 26.63 -5.38
CA HIS A 254 0.96 27.28 -6.33
C HIS A 254 2.44 26.91 -6.14
N LEU A 255 2.89 26.61 -4.91
CA LEU A 255 4.24 26.13 -4.64
C LEU A 255 4.39 24.64 -4.97
N LEU A 256 3.34 23.84 -4.75
CA LEU A 256 3.32 22.44 -5.18
C LEU A 256 3.42 22.33 -6.70
N GLN A 257 2.72 23.20 -7.43
CA GLN A 257 2.78 23.25 -8.88
C GLN A 257 4.20 23.60 -9.38
N ARG A 258 4.83 24.64 -8.83
CA ARG A 258 6.23 24.98 -9.15
C ARG A 258 7.20 23.83 -8.81
N ARG A 259 6.95 23.12 -7.73
CA ARG A 259 7.75 21.98 -7.31
C ARG A 259 7.59 20.79 -8.24
N LEU A 260 6.38 20.53 -8.74
CA LEU A 260 6.10 19.51 -9.76
C LEU A 260 6.84 19.82 -11.07
N GLU A 261 6.78 21.06 -11.54
CA GLU A 261 7.51 21.51 -12.74
C GLU A 261 9.02 21.43 -12.57
N ALA A 262 9.52 21.71 -11.36
CA ALA A 262 10.94 21.60 -11.07
C ALA A 262 11.40 20.13 -10.98
N LEU A 263 10.57 19.25 -10.40
CA LEU A 263 10.83 17.81 -10.40
C LEU A 263 10.89 17.27 -11.83
N ALA A 264 9.90 17.62 -12.68
CA ALA A 264 9.86 17.20 -14.07
C ALA A 264 11.15 17.52 -14.84
N ARG A 265 11.72 18.71 -14.61
CA ARG A 265 13.01 19.10 -15.20
C ARG A 265 14.20 18.33 -14.62
N ASP A 266 14.20 18.10 -13.30
CA ASP A 266 15.31 17.43 -12.61
C ASP A 266 15.37 15.91 -12.88
N VAL A 267 14.27 15.30 -13.33
CA VAL A 267 14.19 13.87 -13.68
C VAL A 267 14.03 13.65 -15.19
N ASP A 268 14.30 14.67 -16.00
CA ASP A 268 14.28 14.55 -17.46
C ASP A 268 15.20 13.42 -17.93
N GLY A 269 14.69 12.59 -18.85
CA GLY A 269 15.39 11.43 -19.35
C GLY A 269 15.46 10.22 -18.40
N ILE A 270 14.67 10.20 -17.33
CA ILE A 270 14.39 8.96 -16.59
C ILE A 270 13.67 7.94 -17.48
N THR A 271 13.90 6.65 -17.23
CA THR A 271 13.54 5.51 -18.09
C THR A 271 12.58 4.54 -17.42
N ILE A 272 12.08 4.86 -16.24
CA ILE A 272 10.96 4.15 -15.60
C ILE A 272 9.69 4.99 -15.76
N ALA A 273 8.53 4.33 -15.72
CA ALA A 273 7.25 5.05 -15.70
C ALA A 273 7.11 5.85 -14.40
N VAL A 274 6.95 7.17 -14.53
CA VAL A 274 6.74 8.08 -13.39
C VAL A 274 5.53 8.96 -13.64
N LEU A 275 4.57 8.88 -12.74
CA LEU A 275 3.40 9.74 -12.67
C LEU A 275 3.50 10.64 -11.44
N ALA A 276 3.20 11.93 -11.59
CA ALA A 276 3.24 12.88 -10.48
C ALA A 276 1.94 13.67 -10.35
N THR A 277 1.57 14.04 -9.13
CA THR A 277 0.45 14.93 -8.86
C THR A 277 0.64 15.68 -7.55
N THR A 278 -0.32 16.54 -7.21
CA THR A 278 -0.42 17.14 -5.88
C THR A 278 -1.57 16.50 -5.12
N LEU A 279 -1.45 16.37 -3.80
CA LEU A 279 -2.52 15.78 -2.99
C LEU A 279 -3.88 16.49 -3.14
N PRO A 280 -3.96 17.83 -3.23
CA PRO A 280 -5.23 18.51 -3.52
C PRO A 280 -5.88 18.06 -4.84
N ARG A 281 -5.08 17.90 -5.90
CA ARG A 281 -5.55 17.49 -7.24
C ARG A 281 -5.98 16.04 -7.25
N LEU A 282 -5.20 15.16 -6.61
CA LEU A 282 -5.55 13.76 -6.42
C LEU A 282 -6.91 13.60 -5.73
N LYS A 283 -7.17 14.38 -4.67
CA LYS A 283 -8.46 14.38 -3.97
C LYS A 283 -9.64 14.86 -4.82
N ARG A 284 -9.38 15.67 -5.85
CA ARG A 284 -10.39 16.13 -6.81
C ARG A 284 -10.55 15.18 -8.00
N GLY A 285 -9.79 14.08 -8.03
CA GLY A 285 -9.82 13.11 -9.14
C GLY A 285 -9.22 13.67 -10.42
N GLU A 286 -8.33 14.67 -10.32
CA GLU A 286 -7.67 15.23 -11.50
C GLU A 286 -6.62 14.27 -12.07
N PRO A 287 -6.34 14.36 -13.39
CA PRO A 287 -5.32 13.52 -14.03
C PRO A 287 -3.92 13.68 -13.43
N TRP A 288 -3.15 12.61 -13.54
CA TRP A 288 -1.72 12.60 -13.21
C TRP A 288 -0.88 13.24 -14.32
N TYR A 289 0.23 13.86 -13.94
CA TYR A 289 1.26 14.30 -14.88
C TYR A 289 2.20 13.14 -15.19
N GLU A 290 2.27 12.77 -16.45
CA GLU A 290 3.29 11.83 -16.92
C GLU A 290 4.63 12.54 -17.01
N LEU A 291 5.56 12.18 -16.12
CA LEU A 291 6.93 12.70 -16.15
C LEU A 291 7.82 11.85 -17.06
N ALA A 292 7.54 10.55 -17.15
CA ALA A 292 8.24 9.62 -18.02
C ALA A 292 7.42 8.35 -18.25
N VAL A 293 7.70 7.70 -19.38
CA VAL A 293 7.19 6.37 -19.75
C VAL A 293 8.30 5.34 -19.55
N ASP A 294 7.93 4.10 -19.21
CA ASP A 294 8.88 3.00 -19.09
C ASP A 294 9.61 2.74 -20.42
N ASP A 295 10.94 2.83 -20.41
CA ASP A 295 11.80 2.51 -21.56
C ASP A 295 12.86 1.47 -21.13
N PRO A 296 12.51 0.16 -21.18
CA PRO A 296 13.42 -0.92 -20.82
C PRO A 296 14.69 -0.95 -21.69
N SER A 297 14.61 -0.52 -22.95
CA SER A 297 15.73 -0.56 -23.89
C SER A 297 16.79 0.48 -23.51
N ARG A 298 16.37 1.73 -23.30
CA ARG A 298 17.27 2.80 -22.83
C ARG A 298 17.78 2.54 -21.42
N ARG A 299 16.94 1.97 -20.55
CA ARG A 299 17.38 1.54 -19.21
C ARG A 299 18.49 0.50 -19.27
N ARG A 300 18.39 -0.50 -20.15
CA ARG A 300 19.44 -1.52 -20.36
C ARG A 300 20.74 -0.93 -20.91
N ALA A 301 20.65 0.08 -21.78
CA ALA A 301 21.83 0.79 -22.27
C ALA A 301 22.53 1.58 -21.15
N ARG A 302 21.76 2.18 -20.23
CA ARG A 302 22.28 2.95 -19.09
C ARG A 302 22.89 2.08 -17.99
N TYR A 303 22.32 0.91 -17.75
CA TYR A 303 22.79 -0.07 -16.76
C TYR A 303 23.21 -1.37 -17.45
N PRO A 304 24.37 -1.38 -18.13
CA PRO A 304 24.85 -2.57 -18.81
C PRO A 304 25.15 -3.69 -17.82
N GLU A 305 25.08 -4.93 -18.30
CA GLU A 305 25.45 -6.08 -17.49
C GLU A 305 26.92 -5.94 -17.05
N ALA A 306 27.14 -5.97 -15.74
CA ALA A 306 28.48 -6.20 -15.22
C ALA A 306 28.80 -7.67 -15.47
N PHE A 307 29.46 -7.97 -16.59
CA PHE A 307 30.08 -9.27 -16.78
C PHE A 307 31.16 -9.42 -15.71
N SER A 308 30.85 -10.17 -14.65
CA SER A 308 31.87 -10.67 -13.74
C SER A 308 32.84 -11.53 -14.56
N ARG A 309 34.04 -10.99 -14.80
CA ARG A 309 35.20 -11.77 -15.23
C ARG A 309 35.56 -12.80 -14.16
#